data_AF-A0A7J6MSE5-F1
#
_entry.id   AF-A0A7J6MSE5-F1
#
_cell.length_a   1.000
_cell.length_b   1.000
_cell.length_c   1.000
_cell.angle_alpha   90.00
_cell.angle_beta   90.00
_cell.angle_gamma   90.00
#
_symmetry.space_group_name_H-M   'P 1'
#
loop_
_entity.id
_entity.type
_entity.pdbx_description
1 polymer ?
#
loop_
_entity_poly.entity_id
_entity_poly.type
_entity_poly.pdbx_seq_one_letter_code
_entity_poly.pdbx_strand_id
1 'polypeptide(L)'
;MPFKCIVALPMEILVGLISLCILLAKQPASTVVSLSAVDITDKLQRMILSAGCPLQHDITCWWDRGSQEGRSVRGYMDSLLEDALRDVSTEPELWAYTKSFDRLVNWTSIVAQDSAAHLQALPIMLAVSSLQHAARHPLCYQQPAVFQRGHCANIMYKMAIQKLLVAHLEWVAQEMLEDARDKAGLKWPSIHQTPTVWVEGLPEGSPWVDCERVELARHLVDNYEVIRDEVGRLDTTAASDEYGYLHASGKWEQLQLFRNGEYLDKSCSLMPETCRVLREGPFPTRPDLVDLWPVKNNEEAILLFASPGTHVPVHSGAANTQINVHLPLVGITGASIAVHPGGRRNWTEATAMCFDDSFAHEVWHEGDHLRIILVVRVMHPAATRDLLGRARSTTLHDPTEL
;
A
#
# COMPACT_ATOMS: atom_id res chain seq x y z
N MET A 1 11.91 -29.78 -37.74
CA MET A 1 12.19 -29.75 -36.29
C MET A 1 11.79 -28.36 -35.79
N PRO A 2 10.79 -28.26 -34.92
CA PRO A 2 10.07 -27.03 -34.64
C PRO A 2 10.68 -26.30 -33.44
N PHE A 3 10.67 -24.98 -33.43
CA PHE A 3 10.38 -24.18 -32.23
C PHE A 3 10.14 -22.73 -32.66
N LYS A 4 9.06 -22.14 -32.13
CA LYS A 4 8.75 -20.70 -32.04
C LYS A 4 8.23 -20.01 -33.31
N CYS A 5 6.94 -20.14 -33.54
CA CYS A 5 6.08 -19.03 -33.97
C CYS A 5 4.68 -19.33 -33.47
N ILE A 6 4.40 -18.99 -32.21
CA ILE A 6 3.02 -18.89 -31.72
C ILE A 6 2.51 -17.54 -32.21
N VAL A 7 1.63 -17.60 -33.20
CA VAL A 7 0.85 -16.49 -33.75
C VAL A 7 -0.08 -15.99 -32.64
N ALA A 8 0.14 -14.78 -32.15
CA ALA A 8 -0.68 -14.09 -31.15
C ALA A 8 -1.89 -13.40 -31.82
N LEU A 9 -3.06 -13.51 -31.21
CA LEU A 9 -4.36 -13.02 -31.68
C LEU A 9 -4.46 -11.47 -31.80
N PRO A 10 -5.42 -10.96 -32.61
CA PRO A 10 -5.52 -9.57 -33.07
C PRO A 10 -6.35 -8.66 -32.15
N MET A 11 -6.16 -7.35 -32.34
CA MET A 11 -6.54 -6.27 -31.43
C MET A 11 -8.02 -5.80 -31.47
N GLU A 12 -8.96 -6.40 -32.21
CA GLU A 12 -10.41 -6.03 -32.16
C GLU A 12 -11.00 -6.14 -30.74
N ILE A 13 -10.40 -7.01 -29.93
CA ILE A 13 -10.81 -7.30 -28.57
C ILE A 13 -10.28 -6.23 -27.58
N LEU A 14 -9.16 -5.57 -27.88
CA LEU A 14 -8.50 -4.60 -26.98
C LEU A 14 -9.26 -3.27 -26.88
N VAL A 15 -9.87 -2.81 -27.97
CA VAL A 15 -10.71 -1.60 -28.00
C VAL A 15 -12.15 -1.89 -27.54
N GLY A 16 -12.61 -3.14 -27.66
CA GLY A 16 -13.87 -3.61 -27.08
C GLY A 16 -13.86 -3.65 -25.54
N LEU A 17 -12.75 -4.04 -24.92
CA LEU A 17 -12.64 -4.18 -23.45
C LEU A 17 -12.56 -2.85 -22.70
N ILE A 18 -11.86 -1.84 -23.25
CA ILE A 18 -11.81 -0.48 -22.69
C ILE A 18 -13.19 0.20 -22.82
N SER A 19 -13.89 -0.02 -23.95
CA SER A 19 -15.25 0.50 -24.18
C SER A 19 -16.32 -0.20 -23.31
N LEU A 20 -16.17 -1.50 -23.03
CA LEU A 20 -17.07 -2.28 -22.19
C LEU A 20 -16.93 -1.92 -20.69
N CYS A 21 -15.72 -1.63 -20.21
CA CYS A 21 -15.48 -1.15 -18.84
C CYS A 21 -16.10 0.25 -18.60
N ILE A 22 -16.17 1.09 -19.63
CA ILE A 22 -16.80 2.41 -19.61
C ILE A 22 -18.34 2.32 -19.61
N LEU A 23 -18.92 1.30 -20.26
CA LEU A 23 -20.37 1.06 -20.31
C LEU A 23 -20.91 0.37 -19.04
N LEU A 24 -20.19 -0.59 -18.46
CA LEU A 24 -20.60 -1.30 -17.24
C LEU A 24 -20.48 -0.45 -15.96
N ALA A 25 -19.62 0.58 -15.97
CA ALA A 25 -19.49 1.55 -14.87
C ALA A 25 -20.58 2.66 -14.89
N LYS A 26 -21.52 2.63 -15.85
CA LYS A 26 -22.63 3.58 -15.97
C LYS A 26 -23.98 2.90 -15.71
N GLN A 27 -24.28 2.61 -14.44
CA GLN A 27 -25.63 2.68 -13.84
C GLN A 27 -25.46 3.18 -12.39
N PRO A 28 -26.42 3.94 -11.83
CA PRO A 28 -26.15 5.32 -11.44
C PRO A 28 -25.85 5.52 -9.94
N ALA A 29 -25.08 6.56 -9.64
CA ALA A 29 -25.47 7.55 -8.64
C ALA A 29 -24.95 8.91 -9.10
N SER A 30 -25.89 9.82 -9.28
CA SER A 30 -25.76 11.13 -9.91
C SER A 30 -24.69 12.03 -9.28
N THR A 31 -24.01 12.76 -10.18
CA THR A 31 -23.34 14.07 -9.98
C THR A 31 -22.11 14.11 -9.07
N VAL A 32 -20.95 14.47 -9.64
CA VAL A 32 -20.27 15.77 -9.43
C VAL A 32 -18.92 15.80 -10.19
N VAL A 33 -18.63 17.01 -10.67
CA VAL A 33 -17.55 17.49 -11.54
C VAL A 33 -16.20 17.65 -10.83
N SER A 34 -15.12 17.24 -11.49
CA SER A 34 -13.83 17.95 -11.71
C SER A 34 -12.79 16.92 -12.19
N LEU A 35 -12.30 17.14 -13.42
CA LEU A 35 -11.33 16.36 -14.23
C LEU A 35 -11.17 14.87 -13.85
N SER A 36 -11.78 14.01 -14.67
CA SER A 36 -11.86 12.57 -14.42
C SER A 36 -11.01 11.80 -15.43
N ALA A 37 -10.77 10.50 -15.21
CA ALA A 37 -10.04 9.59 -16.13
C ALA A 37 -10.41 9.73 -17.64
N VAL A 38 -11.56 10.32 -17.95
CA VAL A 38 -12.01 10.74 -19.28
C VAL A 38 -11.03 11.69 -19.99
N ASP A 39 -10.42 12.66 -19.31
CA ASP A 39 -9.59 13.69 -19.95
C ASP A 39 -8.22 13.16 -20.40
N ILE A 40 -7.61 12.28 -19.60
CA ILE A 40 -6.38 11.56 -19.94
C ILE A 40 -6.65 10.57 -21.09
N THR A 41 -7.82 9.92 -21.08
CA THR A 41 -8.25 8.99 -22.12
C THR A 41 -8.43 9.70 -23.46
N ASP A 42 -9.11 10.84 -23.49
CA ASP A 42 -9.31 11.66 -24.69
C ASP A 42 -8.00 12.24 -25.23
N LYS A 43 -7.04 12.53 -24.35
CA LYS A 43 -5.73 13.06 -24.74
C LYS A 43 -4.83 11.98 -25.32
N LEU A 44 -4.74 10.82 -24.66
CA LEU A 44 -4.05 9.63 -25.20
C LEU A 44 -4.66 9.23 -26.55
N GLN A 45 -5.98 9.25 -26.67
CA GLN A 45 -6.68 8.94 -27.91
C GLN A 45 -6.31 9.91 -29.04
N ARG A 46 -6.28 11.22 -28.77
CA ARG A 46 -5.86 12.24 -29.75
C ARG A 46 -4.38 12.10 -30.14
N MET A 47 -3.51 11.78 -29.20
CA MET A 47 -2.08 11.59 -29.48
C MET A 47 -1.81 10.34 -30.31
N ILE A 48 -2.48 9.22 -29.99
CA ILE A 48 -2.42 7.99 -30.77
C ILE A 48 -2.90 8.24 -32.21
N LEU A 49 -4.01 8.97 -32.37
CA LEU A 49 -4.51 9.36 -33.70
C LEU A 49 -3.51 10.25 -34.46
N SER A 50 -2.82 11.17 -33.76
CA SER A 50 -1.82 12.06 -34.36
C SER A 50 -0.52 11.33 -34.75
N ALA A 51 -0.17 10.23 -34.08
CA ALA A 51 0.98 9.39 -34.41
C ALA A 51 0.77 8.59 -35.72
N GLY A 52 -0.45 8.61 -36.29
CA GLY A 52 -0.79 8.00 -37.57
C GLY A 52 -0.99 6.48 -37.50
N CYS A 53 -0.92 5.88 -36.31
CA CYS A 53 -1.29 4.48 -36.11
C CYS A 53 -2.79 4.43 -35.76
N PRO A 54 -3.62 3.67 -36.51
CA PRO A 54 -5.03 3.51 -36.18
C PRO A 54 -5.18 2.93 -34.76
N LEU A 55 -6.07 3.49 -33.94
CA LEU A 55 -6.32 3.13 -32.53
C LEU A 55 -6.58 1.65 -32.28
N GLN A 56 -6.81 0.89 -33.34
CA GLN A 56 -7.46 -0.38 -33.26
C GLN A 56 -6.51 -1.55 -33.51
N HIS A 57 -5.65 -1.64 -34.55
CA HIS A 57 -5.14 -2.99 -34.91
C HIS A 57 -3.66 -3.24 -35.29
N ASP A 58 -2.76 -2.26 -35.26
CA ASP A 58 -1.46 -2.45 -35.94
C ASP A 58 -0.22 -2.30 -35.03
N ILE A 59 0.17 -3.39 -34.34
CA ILE A 59 1.41 -3.45 -33.54
C ILE A 59 2.67 -3.30 -34.40
N THR A 60 2.59 -3.63 -35.68
CA THR A 60 3.64 -3.43 -36.68
C THR A 60 3.86 -1.95 -36.96
N CYS A 61 2.82 -1.11 -36.99
CA CYS A 61 2.97 0.36 -37.05
C CYS A 61 3.76 0.91 -35.86
N TRP A 62 3.44 0.47 -34.64
CA TRP A 62 4.14 0.90 -33.41
C TRP A 62 5.57 0.37 -33.33
N TRP A 63 5.79 -0.87 -33.77
CA TRP A 63 7.11 -1.49 -33.87
C TRP A 63 7.98 -0.79 -34.92
N ASP A 64 7.43 -0.53 -36.11
CA ASP A 64 8.13 0.15 -37.19
C ASP A 64 8.44 1.59 -36.83
N ARG A 65 7.52 2.31 -36.15
CA ARG A 65 7.77 3.66 -35.61
C ARG A 65 8.83 3.66 -34.53
N GLY A 66 8.70 2.80 -33.52
CA GLY A 66 9.71 2.64 -32.48
C GLY A 66 11.07 2.35 -33.10
N SER A 67 11.14 1.38 -34.01
CA SER A 67 12.34 1.01 -34.76
C SER A 67 12.90 2.16 -35.60
N GLN A 68 12.07 2.90 -36.33
CA GLN A 68 12.45 4.09 -37.12
C GLN A 68 13.01 5.20 -36.24
N GLU A 69 12.50 5.34 -35.02
CA GLU A 69 12.93 6.32 -34.03
C GLU A 69 14.06 5.79 -33.13
N GLY A 70 14.57 4.59 -33.39
CA GLY A 70 15.63 3.95 -32.61
C GLY A 70 15.22 3.59 -31.17
N ARG A 71 13.92 3.52 -30.88
CA ARG A 71 13.33 3.19 -29.59
C ARG A 71 12.77 1.77 -29.58
N SER A 72 12.81 1.10 -28.43
CA SER A 72 11.99 -0.10 -28.24
C SER A 72 10.51 0.29 -28.26
N VAL A 73 9.61 -0.64 -28.59
CA VAL A 73 8.16 -0.38 -28.53
C VAL A 73 7.74 0.11 -27.13
N ARG A 74 8.34 -0.45 -26.07
CA ARG A 74 8.17 0.03 -24.70
C ARG A 74 8.59 1.49 -24.55
N GLY A 75 9.82 1.84 -24.96
CA GLY A 75 10.32 3.21 -24.86
C GLY A 75 9.55 4.23 -25.72
N TYR A 76 9.00 3.81 -26.86
CA TYR A 76 8.12 4.67 -27.66
C TYR A 76 6.78 4.92 -26.96
N MET A 77 6.19 3.88 -26.38
CA MET A 77 4.94 3.99 -25.61
C MET A 77 5.11 4.80 -24.33
N ASP A 78 6.22 4.63 -23.63
CA ASP A 78 6.59 5.43 -22.46
C ASP A 78 6.65 6.93 -22.81
N SER A 79 7.22 7.29 -23.96
CA SER A 79 7.27 8.70 -24.39
C SER A 79 5.91 9.32 -24.70
N LEU A 80 4.96 8.53 -25.22
CA LEU A 80 3.61 9.00 -25.52
C LEU A 80 2.76 9.15 -24.25
N LEU A 81 2.96 8.25 -23.28
CA LEU A 81 2.43 8.43 -21.94
C LEU A 81 3.03 9.68 -21.29
N GLU A 82 4.35 9.87 -21.35
CA GLU A 82 5.00 11.07 -20.82
C GLU A 82 4.43 12.37 -21.38
N ASP A 83 4.20 12.45 -22.70
CA ASP A 83 3.62 13.63 -23.33
C ASP A 83 2.13 13.82 -23.01
N ALA A 84 1.37 12.73 -22.82
CA ALA A 84 -0.02 12.82 -22.38
C ALA A 84 -0.12 13.36 -20.95
N LEU A 85 0.82 12.98 -20.10
CA LEU A 85 0.82 13.26 -18.68
C LEU A 85 1.52 14.60 -18.33
N ARG A 86 2.34 15.16 -19.23
CA ARG A 86 3.07 16.43 -19.08
C ARG A 86 2.20 17.66 -18.75
N ASP A 87 0.91 17.65 -19.10
CA ASP A 87 0.02 18.81 -18.86
C ASP A 87 -0.72 18.73 -17.51
N VAL A 88 -0.50 17.69 -16.71
CA VAL A 88 -1.21 17.51 -15.43
C VAL A 88 -0.43 18.19 -14.31
N SER A 89 -0.71 19.47 -14.10
CA SER A 89 0.13 20.38 -13.32
C SER A 89 -0.42 20.70 -11.92
N THR A 90 -1.43 19.98 -11.42
CA THR A 90 -2.02 20.27 -10.10
C THR A 90 -2.17 19.04 -9.19
N GLU A 91 -2.10 19.25 -7.86
CA GLU A 91 -2.25 18.19 -6.85
C GLU A 91 -3.58 17.40 -6.90
N PRO A 92 -4.75 18.03 -7.14
CA PRO A 92 -6.01 17.29 -7.25
C PRO A 92 -5.99 16.26 -8.39
N GLU A 93 -5.25 16.55 -9.46
CA GLU A 93 -5.12 15.68 -10.61
C GLU A 93 -4.11 14.55 -10.35
N LEU A 94 -3.07 14.78 -9.52
CA LEU A 94 -2.21 13.70 -9.02
C LEU A 94 -2.99 12.61 -8.29
N TRP A 95 -3.99 13.00 -7.48
CA TRP A 95 -4.85 12.02 -6.80
C TRP A 95 -5.89 11.37 -7.74
N ALA A 96 -6.18 11.99 -8.88
CA ALA A 96 -6.96 11.33 -9.92
C ALA A 96 -6.18 10.17 -10.56
N TYR A 97 -4.84 10.23 -10.61
CA TYR A 97 -4.02 9.11 -11.06
C TYR A 97 -4.07 7.92 -10.13
N THR A 98 -3.97 8.12 -8.81
CA THR A 98 -4.02 7.00 -7.86
C THR A 98 -5.33 6.25 -7.94
N LYS A 99 -6.46 6.98 -8.05
CA LYS A 99 -7.80 6.40 -8.26
C LYS A 99 -7.95 5.70 -9.61
N SER A 100 -7.41 6.27 -10.67
CA SER A 100 -7.42 5.64 -12.01
C SER A 100 -6.57 4.38 -12.03
N PHE A 101 -5.46 4.40 -11.30
CA PHE A 101 -4.58 3.27 -11.07
C PHE A 101 -5.23 2.18 -10.21
N ASP A 102 -6.00 2.51 -9.16
CA ASP A 102 -6.82 1.54 -8.41
C ASP A 102 -7.75 0.76 -9.35
N ARG A 103 -8.43 1.48 -10.25
CA ARG A 103 -9.33 0.86 -11.22
C ARG A 103 -8.58 -0.02 -12.22
N LEU A 104 -7.44 0.43 -12.72
CA LEU A 104 -6.62 -0.32 -13.67
C LEU A 104 -6.03 -1.58 -13.03
N VAL A 105 -5.52 -1.51 -11.79
CA VAL A 105 -4.96 -2.71 -11.15
C VAL A 105 -6.01 -3.68 -10.68
N ASN A 106 -7.13 -3.21 -10.11
CA ASN A 106 -8.25 -4.09 -9.79
C ASN A 106 -8.79 -4.78 -11.05
N TRP A 107 -8.76 -4.09 -12.19
CA TRP A 107 -9.07 -4.74 -13.47
C TRP A 107 -8.02 -5.80 -13.84
N THR A 108 -6.72 -5.53 -13.66
CA THR A 108 -5.68 -6.54 -13.93
C THR A 108 -5.71 -7.73 -12.96
N SER A 109 -6.12 -7.57 -11.70
CA SER A 109 -6.24 -8.68 -10.74
C SER A 109 -7.40 -9.61 -11.10
N ILE A 110 -8.51 -9.04 -11.60
CA ILE A 110 -9.62 -9.81 -12.18
C ILE A 110 -9.17 -10.59 -13.42
N VAL A 111 -8.35 -9.98 -14.28
CA VAL A 111 -7.83 -10.62 -15.51
C VAL A 111 -6.76 -11.68 -15.20
N ALA A 112 -5.99 -11.54 -14.12
CA ALA A 112 -4.94 -12.48 -13.71
C ALA A 112 -5.50 -13.83 -13.20
N GLN A 113 -6.76 -13.87 -12.76
CA GLN A 113 -7.44 -15.11 -12.35
C GLN A 113 -7.89 -15.98 -13.54
N ASP A 114 -7.83 -15.44 -14.77
CA ASP A 114 -8.22 -16.15 -15.98
C ASP A 114 -6.97 -16.60 -16.78
N SER A 115 -6.86 -17.91 -17.00
CA SER A 115 -5.63 -18.67 -17.32
C SER A 115 -4.94 -18.42 -18.67
N ALA A 116 -5.18 -17.29 -19.34
CA ALA A 116 -4.61 -16.98 -20.66
C ALA A 116 -3.35 -16.07 -20.58
N ALA A 117 -2.19 -16.69 -20.35
CA ALA A 117 -0.88 -16.04 -20.15
C ALA A 117 -0.38 -15.04 -21.23
N HIS A 118 -1.01 -14.99 -22.41
CA HIS A 118 -0.57 -14.18 -23.56
C HIS A 118 -1.38 -12.89 -23.77
N LEU A 119 -2.54 -12.73 -23.12
CA LEU A 119 -3.35 -11.50 -23.16
C LEU A 119 -3.01 -10.49 -22.03
N GLN A 120 -2.06 -10.86 -21.16
CA GLN A 120 -1.81 -10.20 -19.87
C GLN A 120 -0.79 -9.05 -19.94
N ALA A 121 0.15 -9.05 -20.90
CA ALA A 121 1.34 -8.20 -20.83
C ALA A 121 1.10 -6.69 -21.08
N LEU A 122 0.22 -6.31 -22.01
CA LEU A 122 0.08 -4.90 -22.43
C LEU A 122 -0.66 -4.01 -21.41
N PRO A 123 -1.80 -4.43 -20.83
CA PRO A 123 -2.44 -3.64 -19.77
C PRO A 123 -1.57 -3.50 -18.52
N ILE A 124 -0.81 -4.55 -18.19
CA ILE A 124 0.18 -4.51 -17.11
C ILE A 124 1.27 -3.48 -17.44
N MET A 125 1.86 -3.54 -18.64
CA MET A 125 2.88 -2.55 -19.04
C MET A 125 2.36 -1.11 -19.04
N LEU A 126 1.12 -0.88 -19.48
CA LEU A 126 0.50 0.46 -19.46
C LEU A 126 0.21 0.96 -18.05
N ALA A 127 -0.30 0.09 -17.17
CA ALA A 127 -0.52 0.42 -15.76
C ALA A 127 0.80 0.76 -15.06
N VAL A 128 1.84 -0.01 -15.35
CA VAL A 128 3.21 0.18 -14.83
C VAL A 128 3.83 1.47 -15.34
N SER A 129 3.77 1.73 -16.64
CA SER A 129 4.31 2.96 -17.22
C SER A 129 3.57 4.21 -16.69
N SER A 130 2.25 4.13 -16.52
CA SER A 130 1.46 5.21 -15.90
C SER A 130 1.86 5.47 -14.45
N LEU A 131 2.14 4.42 -13.68
CA LEU A 131 2.63 4.53 -12.30
C LEU A 131 4.01 5.13 -12.21
N GLN A 132 4.94 4.65 -13.03
CA GLN A 132 6.30 5.17 -13.11
C GLN A 132 6.24 6.67 -13.40
N HIS A 133 5.41 7.06 -14.36
CA HIS A 133 5.25 8.47 -14.69
C HIS A 133 4.66 9.28 -13.51
N ALA A 134 3.59 8.80 -12.88
CA ALA A 134 2.98 9.49 -11.76
C ALA A 134 3.94 9.60 -10.55
N ALA A 135 4.73 8.57 -10.29
CA ALA A 135 5.73 8.55 -9.22
C ALA A 135 6.94 9.46 -9.51
N ARG A 136 7.29 9.65 -10.79
CA ARG A 136 8.38 10.53 -11.26
C ARG A 136 7.89 11.95 -11.58
N HIS A 137 6.63 12.28 -11.32
CA HIS A 137 6.08 13.57 -11.74
C HIS A 137 6.79 14.74 -11.01
N PRO A 138 7.15 15.85 -11.69
CA PRO A 138 7.88 16.97 -11.09
C PRO A 138 7.27 17.52 -9.80
N LEU A 139 5.94 17.54 -9.70
CA LEU A 139 5.22 17.96 -8.49
C LEU A 139 5.50 17.06 -7.27
N CYS A 140 5.80 15.77 -7.47
CA CYS A 140 6.19 14.91 -6.36
C CYS A 140 7.52 15.34 -5.73
N TYR A 141 8.42 15.94 -6.53
CA TYR A 141 9.70 16.48 -6.04
C TYR A 141 9.55 17.86 -5.39
N GLN A 142 8.50 18.61 -5.74
CA GLN A 142 8.22 19.93 -5.17
C GLN A 142 7.57 19.86 -3.76
N GLN A 143 7.32 18.65 -3.24
CA GLN A 143 6.74 18.37 -1.91
C GLN A 143 5.66 19.36 -1.46
N PRO A 144 4.54 19.43 -2.21
CA PRO A 144 3.50 20.36 -1.86
C PRO A 144 2.86 19.97 -0.51
N ALA A 145 2.37 20.98 0.21
CA ALA A 145 2.02 20.92 1.64
C ALA A 145 0.96 19.87 2.04
N VAL A 146 0.32 19.23 1.06
CA VAL A 146 -0.72 18.19 1.26
C VAL A 146 -0.13 16.87 1.73
N PHE A 147 1.15 16.57 1.42
CA PHE A 147 1.82 15.35 1.87
C PHE A 147 2.33 15.47 3.31
N GLN A 148 1.40 15.55 4.28
CA GLN A 148 1.72 15.72 5.70
C GLN A 148 2.48 14.53 6.34
N ARG A 149 2.57 13.37 5.66
CA ARG A 149 3.23 12.15 6.14
C ARG A 149 4.04 11.47 5.02
N GLY A 150 5.21 12.04 4.72
CA GLY A 150 6.20 11.46 3.80
C GLY A 150 6.10 11.97 2.36
N HIS A 151 7.15 11.74 1.57
CA HIS A 151 7.28 12.32 0.23
C HIS A 151 6.34 11.65 -0.79
N CYS A 152 5.83 12.44 -1.73
CA CYS A 152 4.92 12.01 -2.79
C CYS A 152 5.45 10.78 -3.54
N ALA A 153 6.71 10.80 -3.98
CA ALA A 153 7.33 9.69 -4.69
C ALA A 153 7.29 8.39 -3.88
N ASN A 154 7.60 8.44 -2.58
CA ASN A 154 7.54 7.27 -1.69
C ASN A 154 6.13 6.70 -1.63
N ILE A 155 5.10 7.55 -1.50
CA ILE A 155 3.71 7.12 -1.47
C ILE A 155 3.33 6.46 -2.80
N MET A 156 3.68 7.08 -3.92
CA MET A 156 3.33 6.59 -5.26
C MET A 156 3.99 5.24 -5.58
N TYR A 157 5.31 5.12 -5.37
CA TYR A 157 6.00 3.84 -5.59
C TYR A 157 5.54 2.75 -4.62
N LYS A 158 5.22 3.11 -3.36
CA LYS A 158 4.67 2.16 -2.38
C LYS A 158 3.33 1.61 -2.86
N MET A 159 2.40 2.49 -3.22
CA MET A 159 1.09 2.09 -3.73
C MET A 159 1.22 1.26 -5.01
N ALA A 160 2.13 1.64 -5.91
CA ALA A 160 2.41 0.89 -7.14
C ALA A 160 2.84 -0.55 -6.85
N ILE A 161 3.89 -0.71 -6.04
CA ILE A 161 4.45 -2.01 -5.67
C ILE A 161 3.40 -2.86 -4.94
N GLN A 162 2.70 -2.31 -3.95
CA GLN A 162 1.68 -3.06 -3.20
C GLN A 162 0.57 -3.59 -4.10
N LYS A 163 0.06 -2.76 -5.02
CA LYS A 163 -0.99 -3.21 -5.94
C LYS A 163 -0.49 -4.27 -6.92
N LEU A 164 0.77 -4.19 -7.37
CA LEU A 164 1.39 -5.25 -8.17
C LEU A 164 1.54 -6.55 -7.36
N LEU A 165 1.84 -6.48 -6.06
CA LEU A 165 1.86 -7.65 -5.18
C LEU A 165 0.46 -8.27 -5.01
N VAL A 166 -0.59 -7.45 -4.83
CA VAL A 166 -1.99 -7.91 -4.81
C VAL A 166 -2.37 -8.61 -6.10
N ALA A 167 -1.84 -8.14 -7.25
CA ALA A 167 -2.04 -8.77 -8.54
C ALA A 167 -1.11 -9.96 -8.84
N HIS A 168 -0.26 -10.36 -7.87
CA HIS A 168 0.75 -11.42 -8.02
C HIS A 168 1.78 -11.17 -9.15
N LEU A 169 2.11 -9.91 -9.40
CA LEU A 169 3.06 -9.46 -10.43
C LEU A 169 4.41 -9.06 -9.84
N GLU A 170 5.06 -9.97 -9.12
CA GLU A 170 6.30 -9.69 -8.38
C GLU A 170 7.46 -9.21 -9.28
N TRP A 171 7.59 -9.76 -10.49
CA TRP A 171 8.64 -9.35 -11.42
C TRP A 171 8.50 -7.88 -11.85
N VAL A 172 7.26 -7.41 -11.97
CA VAL A 172 6.94 -6.02 -12.30
C VAL A 172 7.18 -5.12 -11.09
N ALA A 173 6.78 -5.59 -9.90
CA ALA A 173 7.07 -4.89 -8.66
C ALA A 173 8.59 -4.70 -8.47
N GLN A 174 9.39 -5.68 -8.89
CA GLN A 174 10.85 -5.61 -8.85
C GLN A 174 11.38 -4.53 -9.80
N GLU A 175 10.86 -4.43 -11.03
CA GLU A 175 11.19 -3.31 -11.92
C GLU A 175 10.81 -1.95 -11.29
N MET A 176 9.69 -1.87 -10.56
CA MET A 176 9.29 -0.63 -9.87
C MET A 176 10.21 -0.29 -8.71
N LEU A 177 10.70 -1.28 -7.99
CA LEU A 177 11.67 -1.05 -6.93
C LEU A 177 13.00 -0.54 -7.49
N GLU A 178 13.48 -1.12 -8.59
CA GLU A 178 14.69 -0.67 -9.28
C GLU A 178 14.55 0.77 -9.77
N ASP A 179 13.40 1.10 -10.34
CA ASP A 179 13.08 2.46 -10.76
C ASP A 179 13.01 3.44 -9.58
N ALA A 180 12.36 3.05 -8.48
CA ALA A 180 12.27 3.86 -7.28
C ALA A 180 13.66 4.15 -6.69
N ARG A 181 14.58 3.18 -6.75
CA ARG A 181 15.97 3.33 -6.31
C ARG A 181 16.77 4.25 -7.23
N ASP A 182 16.67 4.05 -8.54
CA ASP A 182 17.45 4.79 -9.53
C ASP A 182 16.95 6.23 -9.70
N LYS A 183 15.63 6.43 -9.79
CA LYS A 183 15.04 7.73 -10.13
C LYS A 183 14.62 8.57 -8.93
N ALA A 184 14.19 7.93 -7.84
CA ALA A 184 13.76 8.63 -6.63
C ALA A 184 14.69 8.44 -5.43
N GLY A 185 15.80 7.70 -5.59
CA GLY A 185 16.79 7.49 -4.55
C GLY A 185 16.30 6.65 -3.36
N LEU A 186 15.16 5.96 -3.48
CA LEU A 186 14.59 5.20 -2.38
C LEU A 186 15.50 4.05 -1.97
N LYS A 187 15.59 3.79 -0.67
CA LYS A 187 16.52 2.79 -0.10
C LYS A 187 15.81 1.54 0.42
N TRP A 188 14.57 1.30 -0.02
CA TRP A 188 13.84 0.08 0.31
C TRP A 188 14.64 -1.15 -0.10
N PRO A 189 14.79 -2.17 0.75
CA PRO A 189 15.63 -3.33 0.50
C PRO A 189 14.98 -4.37 -0.43
N SER A 190 13.64 -4.41 -0.47
CA SER A 190 12.90 -5.34 -1.33
C SER A 190 11.51 -4.81 -1.67
N ILE A 191 10.83 -5.46 -2.62
CA ILE A 191 9.42 -5.19 -2.94
C ILE A 191 8.49 -5.47 -1.75
N HIS A 192 8.96 -6.29 -0.81
CA HIS A 192 8.23 -6.62 0.39
C HIS A 192 8.48 -5.66 1.55
N GLN A 193 9.35 -4.65 1.46
CA GLN A 193 9.51 -3.67 2.55
C GLN A 193 9.54 -2.26 1.99
N THR A 194 8.34 -1.67 1.89
CA THR A 194 8.09 -0.41 1.16
C THR A 194 7.41 0.64 2.04
N PRO A 195 7.95 0.99 3.21
CA PRO A 195 7.34 2.01 4.06
C PRO A 195 7.43 3.40 3.41
N THR A 196 6.46 4.25 3.72
CA THR A 196 6.47 5.64 3.27
C THR A 196 7.66 6.42 3.84
N VAL A 197 8.03 6.14 5.08
CA VAL A 197 9.17 6.72 5.80
C VAL A 197 10.22 5.63 6.01
N TRP A 198 11.36 5.77 5.36
CA TRP A 198 12.49 4.86 5.51
C TRP A 198 13.59 5.50 6.35
N VAL A 199 14.01 4.81 7.41
CA VAL A 199 15.16 5.20 8.23
C VAL A 199 16.28 4.21 7.99
N GLU A 200 17.37 4.69 7.41
CA GLU A 200 18.59 3.91 7.23
C GLU A 200 19.31 3.65 8.56
N GLY A 201 20.05 2.55 8.64
CA GLY A 201 20.88 2.20 9.79
C GLY A 201 20.13 1.54 10.95
N LEU A 202 18.81 1.37 10.84
CA LEU A 202 18.13 0.34 11.62
C LEU A 202 18.64 -1.04 11.16
N PRO A 203 18.92 -1.98 12.09
CA PRO A 203 19.28 -3.33 11.71
C PRO A 203 18.21 -3.89 10.78
N GLU A 204 18.61 -4.49 9.65
CA GLU A 204 17.67 -5.19 8.79
C GLU A 204 16.92 -6.23 9.63
N GLY A 205 15.62 -5.99 9.78
CA GLY A 205 14.75 -6.79 10.62
C GLY A 205 14.31 -8.06 9.89
N SER A 206 14.04 -9.11 10.65
CA SER A 206 13.20 -10.19 10.13
C SER A 206 11.77 -9.69 10.05
N PRO A 207 10.98 -10.09 9.02
CA PRO A 207 9.56 -9.76 8.96
C PRO A 207 8.83 -10.16 10.24
N TRP A 208 9.20 -11.29 10.84
CA TRP A 208 8.71 -11.73 12.13
C TRP A 208 9.69 -11.36 13.24
N VAL A 209 9.21 -10.67 14.26
CA VAL A 209 10.00 -10.26 15.42
C VAL A 209 9.69 -11.18 16.60
N ASP A 210 10.74 -11.54 17.33
CA ASP A 210 10.57 -12.26 18.59
C ASP A 210 9.94 -11.34 19.65
N CYS A 211 8.71 -11.65 20.05
CA CYS A 211 7.96 -10.86 21.02
C CYS A 211 8.62 -10.82 22.41
N GLU A 212 9.46 -11.80 22.76
CA GLU A 212 10.17 -11.79 24.05
C GLU A 212 11.10 -10.57 24.17
N ARG A 213 11.56 -10.04 23.03
CA ARG A 213 12.40 -8.85 22.93
C ARG A 213 11.62 -7.54 23.03
N VAL A 214 10.28 -7.59 23.06
CA VAL A 214 9.39 -6.43 23.16
C VAL A 214 8.74 -6.45 24.55
N GLU A 215 9.25 -5.63 25.47
CA GLU A 215 8.79 -5.61 26.87
C GLU A 215 7.28 -5.39 27.00
N LEU A 216 6.72 -4.50 26.16
CA LEU A 216 5.27 -4.27 26.12
C LEU A 216 4.48 -5.52 25.74
N ALA A 217 5.00 -6.37 24.85
CA ALA A 217 4.30 -7.60 24.45
C ALA A 217 4.13 -8.56 25.63
N ARG A 218 5.17 -8.73 26.46
CA ARG A 218 5.09 -9.51 27.70
C ARG A 218 4.08 -8.92 28.67
N HIS A 219 4.14 -7.61 28.91
CA HIS A 219 3.18 -6.92 29.78
C HIS A 219 1.73 -7.08 29.33
N LEU A 220 1.46 -7.01 28.02
CA LEU A 220 0.12 -7.22 27.47
C LEU A 220 -0.36 -8.67 27.64
N VAL A 221 0.51 -9.66 27.47
CA VAL A 221 0.19 -11.08 27.70
C VAL A 221 -0.10 -11.35 29.18
N ASP A 222 0.72 -10.80 30.10
CA ASP A 222 0.51 -10.95 31.55
C ASP A 222 -0.83 -10.38 32.02
N ASN A 223 -1.38 -9.40 31.28
CA ASN A 223 -2.67 -8.77 31.55
C ASN A 223 -3.79 -9.23 30.60
N TYR A 224 -3.57 -10.31 29.83
CA TYR A 224 -4.49 -10.77 28.79
C TYR A 224 -5.94 -10.93 29.26
N GLU A 225 -6.14 -11.60 30.40
CA GLU A 225 -7.47 -11.88 30.95
C GLU A 225 -8.25 -10.59 31.24
N VAL A 226 -7.59 -9.56 31.77
CA VAL A 226 -8.19 -8.25 32.05
C VAL A 226 -8.67 -7.58 30.77
N ILE A 227 -7.81 -7.56 29.75
CA ILE A 227 -8.10 -6.94 28.45
C ILE A 227 -9.24 -7.70 27.74
N ARG A 228 -9.16 -9.04 27.71
CA ARG A 228 -10.16 -9.91 27.07
C ARG A 228 -11.53 -9.74 27.73
N ASP A 229 -11.59 -9.76 29.05
CA ASP A 229 -12.86 -9.68 29.79
C ASP A 229 -13.54 -8.32 29.64
N GLU A 230 -12.76 -7.25 29.47
CA GLU A 230 -13.29 -5.92 29.16
C GLU A 230 -13.83 -5.87 27.72
N VAL A 231 -13.08 -6.41 26.75
CA VAL A 231 -13.54 -6.52 25.35
C VAL A 231 -14.83 -7.34 25.24
N GLY A 232 -14.99 -8.39 26.03
CA GLY A 232 -16.23 -9.19 26.06
C GLY A 232 -17.47 -8.41 26.53
N ARG A 233 -17.29 -7.23 27.12
CA ARG A 233 -18.36 -6.32 27.57
C ARG A 233 -18.48 -5.05 26.72
N LEU A 234 -17.61 -4.88 25.73
CA LEU A 234 -17.56 -3.69 24.89
C LEU A 234 -18.77 -3.63 23.96
N ASP A 235 -19.44 -2.48 23.93
CA ASP A 235 -20.37 -2.14 22.86
C ASP A 235 -19.58 -1.77 21.60
N THR A 236 -19.58 -2.67 20.62
CA THR A 236 -18.80 -2.53 19.38
C THR A 236 -19.37 -1.48 18.42
N THR A 237 -20.52 -0.86 18.72
CA THR A 237 -21.09 0.22 17.88
C THR A 237 -20.24 1.49 17.87
N ALA A 238 -19.32 1.63 18.82
CA ALA A 238 -18.36 2.73 18.85
C ALA A 238 -17.19 2.56 17.87
N ALA A 239 -17.03 1.38 17.25
CA ALA A 239 -16.02 1.15 16.23
C ALA A 239 -16.36 1.92 14.94
N SER A 240 -15.32 2.29 14.19
CA SER A 240 -15.45 2.94 12.89
C SER A 240 -14.64 2.20 11.84
N ASP A 241 -15.03 2.31 10.57
CA ASP A 241 -14.31 1.70 9.45
C ASP A 241 -12.79 1.94 9.54
N GLU A 242 -12.02 0.86 9.43
CA GLU A 242 -10.58 0.94 9.45
C GLU A 242 -10.03 1.13 8.03
N TYR A 243 -9.13 2.10 7.87
CA TYR A 243 -8.38 2.38 6.64
C TYR A 243 -9.11 2.06 5.31
N GLY A 244 -10.24 2.73 5.04
CA GLY A 244 -11.09 2.42 3.87
C GLY A 244 -10.43 2.44 2.49
N TYR A 245 -9.21 3.00 2.36
CA TYR A 245 -8.40 2.94 1.14
C TYR A 245 -7.76 1.57 0.87
N LEU A 246 -7.72 0.67 1.86
CA LEU A 246 -7.20 -0.69 1.69
C LEU A 246 -8.22 -1.63 1.06
N HIS A 247 -9.47 -1.20 0.86
CA HIS A 247 -10.50 -1.96 0.16
C HIS A 247 -10.67 -3.40 0.68
N ALA A 248 -10.60 -3.59 2.00
CA ALA A 248 -10.84 -4.88 2.62
C ALA A 248 -12.22 -5.43 2.20
N SER A 249 -12.28 -6.72 1.91
CA SER A 249 -13.57 -7.40 1.80
C SER A 249 -14.09 -7.74 3.20
N GLY A 250 -15.41 -7.80 3.37
CA GLY A 250 -16.03 -7.94 4.69
C GLY A 250 -16.07 -6.61 5.46
N LYS A 251 -16.24 -6.70 6.79
CA LYS A 251 -16.34 -5.53 7.68
C LYS A 251 -15.12 -5.48 8.58
N TRP A 252 -14.26 -4.50 8.35
CA TRP A 252 -13.03 -4.25 9.09
C TRP A 252 -13.08 -2.88 9.74
N GLU A 253 -13.06 -2.85 11.07
CA GLU A 253 -13.28 -1.65 11.87
C GLU A 253 -12.20 -1.52 12.95
N GLN A 254 -12.06 -0.31 13.48
CA GLN A 254 -11.16 -0.02 14.58
C GLN A 254 -11.80 0.79 15.70
N LEU A 255 -11.27 0.64 16.91
CA LEU A 255 -11.44 1.56 18.03
C LEU A 255 -10.06 2.00 18.52
N GLN A 256 -9.72 3.24 18.25
CA GLN A 256 -8.42 3.80 18.61
C GLN A 256 -8.39 4.18 20.10
N LEU A 257 -7.40 3.69 20.85
CA LEU A 257 -7.22 3.95 22.29
C LEU A 257 -6.13 4.99 22.54
N PHE A 258 -5.07 4.98 21.73
CA PHE A 258 -3.95 5.90 21.82
C PHE A 258 -3.50 6.31 20.42
N ARG A 259 -3.30 7.62 20.22
CA ARG A 259 -2.81 8.19 18.97
C ARG A 259 -2.15 9.53 19.23
N ASN A 260 -1.16 9.87 18.39
CA ASN A 260 -0.53 11.19 18.41
C ASN A 260 0.06 11.56 19.78
N GLY A 261 0.50 10.58 20.56
CA GLY A 261 1.06 10.81 21.91
C GLY A 261 0.02 10.90 23.03
N GLU A 262 -1.28 10.74 22.72
CA GLU A 262 -2.37 10.95 23.67
C GLU A 262 -3.32 9.74 23.73
N TYR A 263 -3.81 9.47 24.94
CA TYR A 263 -4.91 8.53 25.14
C TYR A 263 -6.22 9.23 24.75
N LEU A 264 -7.08 8.52 24.02
CA LEU A 264 -8.35 9.08 23.57
C LEU A 264 -9.41 8.89 24.67
N ASP A 265 -9.81 9.99 25.32
CA ASP A 265 -10.73 9.98 26.47
C ASP A 265 -12.02 9.19 26.20
N LYS A 266 -12.63 9.38 25.02
CA LYS A 266 -13.86 8.67 24.64
C LYS A 266 -13.63 7.16 24.63
N SER A 267 -12.58 6.68 24.00
CA SER A 267 -12.30 5.24 23.90
C SER A 267 -11.85 4.66 25.23
N CYS A 268 -11.03 5.39 26.00
CA CYS A 268 -10.63 4.97 27.34
C CYS A 268 -11.75 5.02 28.37
N SER A 269 -12.85 5.74 28.11
CA SER A 269 -14.06 5.64 28.93
C SER A 269 -14.85 4.35 28.66
N LEU A 270 -14.70 3.77 27.46
CA LEU A 270 -15.28 2.48 27.07
C LEU A 270 -14.39 1.30 27.47
N MET A 271 -13.07 1.50 27.47
CA MET A 271 -12.05 0.50 27.78
C MET A 271 -11.10 0.98 28.90
N PRO A 272 -11.62 1.35 30.09
CA PRO A 272 -10.80 1.91 31.18
C PRO A 272 -9.69 0.98 31.67
N GLU A 273 -9.93 -0.33 31.77
CA GLU A 273 -8.94 -1.29 32.25
C GLU A 273 -7.83 -1.51 31.23
N THR A 274 -8.15 -1.62 29.95
CA THR A 274 -7.16 -1.75 28.87
C THR A 274 -6.30 -0.49 28.79
N CYS A 275 -6.90 0.71 28.89
CA CYS A 275 -6.11 1.94 28.96
C CYS A 275 -5.28 2.03 30.25
N ARG A 276 -5.76 1.49 31.39
CA ARG A 276 -4.96 1.39 32.63
C ARG A 276 -3.75 0.48 32.42
N VAL A 277 -3.96 -0.72 31.87
CA VAL A 277 -2.87 -1.67 31.54
C VAL A 277 -1.84 -1.02 30.63
N LEU A 278 -2.26 -0.29 29.59
CA LEU A 278 -1.33 0.42 28.71
C LEU A 278 -0.53 1.51 29.46
N ARG A 279 -1.15 2.25 30.38
CA ARG A 279 -0.48 3.31 31.16
C ARG A 279 0.51 2.78 32.20
N GLU A 280 0.21 1.62 32.79
CA GLU A 280 1.08 0.97 33.76
C GLU A 280 2.24 0.19 33.10
N GLY A 281 2.09 -0.12 31.80
CA GLY A 281 3.12 -0.77 31.01
C GLY A 281 4.16 0.19 30.44
N PRO A 282 5.19 -0.34 29.76
CA PRO A 282 6.21 0.45 29.08
C PRO A 282 5.67 1.02 27.75
N PHE A 283 4.58 1.79 27.79
CA PHE A 283 3.96 2.42 26.64
C PHE A 283 3.57 3.88 26.95
N PRO A 284 3.96 4.86 26.11
CA PRO A 284 4.80 4.75 24.90
C PRO A 284 6.19 4.19 25.21
N THR A 285 6.76 3.38 24.31
CA THR A 285 8.06 2.72 24.54
C THR A 285 9.21 3.70 24.45
N ARG A 286 9.04 4.80 23.71
CA ARG A 286 10.08 5.83 23.49
C ARG A 286 9.55 7.25 23.64
N PRO A 287 9.16 7.65 24.86
CA PRO A 287 8.67 9.00 25.11
C PRO A 287 9.74 10.07 24.83
N ASP A 288 11.02 9.70 24.83
CA ASP A 288 12.15 10.55 24.49
C ASP A 288 12.26 10.87 22.99
N LEU A 289 11.42 10.30 22.11
CA LEU A 289 11.52 10.47 20.65
C LEU A 289 10.33 11.19 20.01
N VAL A 290 9.30 11.52 20.79
CA VAL A 290 7.99 12.00 20.28
C VAL A 290 8.04 13.33 19.52
N ASP A 291 9.08 14.14 19.73
CA ASP A 291 9.36 15.40 19.04
C ASP A 291 10.02 15.22 17.67
N LEU A 292 10.50 14.01 17.35
CA LEU A 292 11.16 13.74 16.09
C LEU A 292 10.14 13.51 14.97
N TRP A 293 10.41 14.14 13.82
CA TRP A 293 9.54 14.07 12.64
C TRP A 293 9.20 12.63 12.20
N PRO A 294 10.16 11.70 12.08
CA PRO A 294 9.87 10.33 11.63
C PRO A 294 9.04 9.52 12.62
N VAL A 295 8.82 10.05 13.83
CA VAL A 295 8.23 9.36 15.00
C VAL A 295 6.86 9.92 15.37
N LYS A 296 6.50 11.09 14.83
CA LYS A 296 5.23 11.73 15.15
C LYS A 296 4.06 10.82 14.72
N ASN A 297 3.36 10.26 15.72
CA ASN A 297 2.25 9.31 15.59
C ASN A 297 2.66 7.87 15.22
N ASN A 298 3.88 7.47 15.56
CA ASN A 298 4.35 6.11 15.27
C ASN A 298 3.92 5.07 16.29
N GLU A 299 3.69 5.48 17.53
CA GLU A 299 3.12 4.61 18.56
C GLU A 299 1.61 4.83 18.63
N GLU A 300 0.86 3.75 18.46
CA GLU A 300 -0.60 3.73 18.43
C GLU A 300 -1.11 2.48 19.16
N ALA A 301 -2.24 2.58 19.85
CA ALA A 301 -2.94 1.44 20.41
C ALA A 301 -4.37 1.41 19.87
N ILE A 302 -4.77 0.30 19.25
CA ILE A 302 -6.00 0.16 18.48
C ILE A 302 -6.60 -1.22 18.73
N LEU A 303 -7.91 -1.31 18.97
CA LEU A 303 -8.65 -2.57 18.82
C LEU A 303 -9.09 -2.71 17.36
N LEU A 304 -8.74 -3.83 16.72
CA LEU A 304 -9.16 -4.16 15.36
C LEU A 304 -10.23 -5.24 15.37
N PHE A 305 -11.35 -4.95 14.71
CA PHE A 305 -12.52 -5.81 14.58
C PHE A 305 -12.61 -6.33 13.16
N ALA A 306 -12.74 -7.65 12.99
CA ALA A 306 -12.95 -8.25 11.67
C ALA A 306 -14.15 -9.21 11.72
N SER A 307 -15.17 -8.95 10.90
CA SER A 307 -16.31 -9.86 10.76
C SER A 307 -15.92 -11.11 9.94
N PRO A 308 -16.63 -12.24 10.08
CA PRO A 308 -16.43 -13.43 9.25
C PRO A 308 -16.30 -13.13 7.75
N GLY A 309 -15.32 -13.76 7.11
CA GLY A 309 -15.02 -13.56 5.68
C GLY A 309 -14.23 -12.29 5.37
N THR A 310 -13.73 -11.58 6.38
CA THR A 310 -12.90 -10.38 6.15
C THR A 310 -11.55 -10.79 5.56
N HIS A 311 -11.15 -10.13 4.47
CA HIS A 311 -9.82 -10.23 3.89
C HIS A 311 -9.25 -8.84 3.64
N VAL A 312 -8.09 -8.56 4.23
CA VAL A 312 -7.35 -7.32 4.03
C VAL A 312 -6.19 -7.63 3.07
N PRO A 313 -6.15 -7.00 1.89
CA PRO A 313 -5.17 -7.30 0.86
C PRO A 313 -3.76 -6.87 1.28
N VAL A 314 -2.76 -7.31 0.50
CA VAL A 314 -1.35 -7.00 0.73
C VAL A 314 -1.11 -5.49 0.86
N HIS A 315 -0.55 -5.08 2.00
CA HIS A 315 -0.17 -3.70 2.28
C HIS A 315 1.04 -3.64 3.23
N SER A 316 1.59 -2.45 3.46
CA SER A 316 2.69 -2.20 4.40
C SER A 316 2.47 -0.91 5.16
N GLY A 317 3.02 -0.86 6.37
CA GLY A 317 2.98 0.21 7.34
C GLY A 317 3.71 1.47 6.87
N ALA A 318 3.56 2.53 7.65
CA ALA A 318 4.06 3.85 7.26
C ALA A 318 5.58 4.00 7.42
N ALA A 319 6.20 3.30 8.36
CA ALA A 319 7.61 3.47 8.69
C ALA A 319 8.28 2.15 9.11
N ASN A 320 9.56 1.95 8.78
CA ASN A 320 10.38 0.83 9.31
C ASN A 320 10.86 1.04 10.75
N THR A 321 10.39 2.09 11.40
CA THR A 321 10.79 2.45 12.77
C THR A 321 9.86 1.88 13.83
N GLN A 322 8.92 1.02 13.44
CA GLN A 322 7.86 0.48 14.29
C GLN A 322 7.88 -1.04 14.25
N ILE A 323 7.57 -1.66 15.40
CA ILE A 323 7.18 -3.07 15.49
C ILE A 323 5.71 -3.10 15.88
N ASN A 324 4.95 -3.93 15.17
CA ASN A 324 3.54 -4.10 15.42
C ASN A 324 3.31 -5.31 16.33
N VAL A 325 2.70 -5.09 17.49
CA VAL A 325 2.38 -6.12 18.48
C VAL A 325 0.89 -6.42 18.40
N HIS A 326 0.53 -7.64 18.00
CA HIS A 326 -0.84 -8.12 17.98
C HIS A 326 -1.07 -9.04 19.17
N LEU A 327 -2.02 -8.69 20.05
CA LEU A 327 -2.54 -9.56 21.10
C LEU A 327 -3.94 -10.03 20.69
N PRO A 328 -4.10 -11.29 20.25
CA PRO A 328 -5.39 -11.84 19.83
C PRO A 328 -6.30 -12.07 21.04
N LEU A 329 -7.51 -11.50 21.04
CA LEU A 329 -8.40 -11.49 22.22
C LEU A 329 -9.53 -12.51 22.12
N VAL A 330 -10.39 -12.38 21.10
CA VAL A 330 -11.60 -13.23 20.93
C VAL A 330 -11.85 -13.54 19.45
N GLY A 331 -12.48 -14.68 19.17
CA GLY A 331 -12.93 -15.05 17.82
C GLY A 331 -11.79 -15.35 16.85
N ILE A 332 -10.68 -15.91 17.35
CA ILE A 332 -9.42 -16.06 16.61
C ILE A 332 -9.38 -17.30 15.71
N THR A 333 -10.30 -18.26 15.91
CA THR A 333 -10.42 -19.44 15.05
C THR A 333 -10.58 -19.05 13.58
N GLY A 334 -9.73 -19.58 12.71
CA GLY A 334 -9.74 -19.27 11.28
C GLY A 334 -9.09 -17.92 10.91
N ALA A 335 -8.51 -17.20 11.87
CA ALA A 335 -7.82 -15.94 11.61
C ALA A 335 -6.32 -16.14 11.40
N SER A 336 -5.76 -15.46 10.40
CA SER A 336 -4.33 -15.56 10.06
C SER A 336 -3.78 -14.32 9.38
N ILE A 337 -2.47 -14.17 9.41
CA ILE A 337 -1.72 -13.09 8.79
C ILE A 337 -0.48 -13.65 8.08
N ALA A 338 -0.19 -13.13 6.90
CA ALA A 338 1.08 -13.34 6.21
C ALA A 338 1.90 -12.06 6.29
N VAL A 339 3.20 -12.20 6.57
CA VAL A 339 4.17 -11.10 6.49
C VAL A 339 5.28 -11.57 5.57
N HIS A 340 5.44 -10.94 4.42
CA HIS A 340 6.34 -11.37 3.37
C HIS A 340 7.76 -10.85 3.60
N PRO A 341 8.80 -11.64 3.29
CA PRO A 341 8.78 -13.04 2.82
C PRO A 341 8.67 -14.10 3.96
N GLY A 342 8.37 -13.69 5.19
CA GLY A 342 8.32 -14.57 6.37
C GLY A 342 7.18 -15.59 6.45
N GLY A 343 6.22 -15.57 5.51
CA GLY A 343 5.14 -16.56 5.39
C GLY A 343 3.90 -16.28 6.23
N ARG A 344 2.90 -17.17 6.15
CA ARG A 344 1.60 -17.09 6.84
C ARG A 344 1.63 -17.78 8.20
N ARG A 345 1.05 -17.14 9.21
CA ARG A 345 0.87 -17.66 10.58
C ARG A 345 -0.56 -17.44 11.05
N ASN A 346 -1.06 -18.37 11.85
CA ASN A 346 -2.34 -18.23 12.53
C ASN A 346 -2.14 -17.50 13.85
N TRP A 347 -3.08 -16.65 14.23
CA TRP A 347 -3.11 -16.12 15.58
C TRP A 347 -3.52 -17.21 16.57
N THR A 348 -3.04 -17.09 17.80
CA THR A 348 -3.42 -17.93 18.93
C THR A 348 -3.85 -17.03 20.07
N GLU A 349 -4.98 -17.33 20.71
CA GLU A 349 -5.45 -16.56 21.87
C GLU A 349 -4.38 -16.52 22.98
N ALA A 350 -4.36 -15.41 23.72
CA ALA A 350 -3.40 -15.15 24.80
C ALA A 350 -1.91 -15.13 24.40
N THR A 351 -1.58 -15.26 23.11
CA THR A 351 -0.20 -15.26 22.63
C THR A 351 0.05 -14.06 21.74
N ALA A 352 0.98 -13.18 22.14
CA ALA A 352 1.36 -12.05 21.32
C ALA A 352 2.10 -12.49 20.04
N MET A 353 1.86 -11.75 18.96
CA MET A 353 2.56 -11.89 17.68
C MET A 353 3.18 -10.55 17.30
N CYS A 354 4.47 -10.54 16.97
CA CYS A 354 5.23 -9.33 16.70
C CYS A 354 5.84 -9.40 15.32
N PHE A 355 5.72 -8.32 14.56
CA PHE A 355 6.27 -8.23 13.21
C PHE A 355 6.58 -6.77 12.86
N ASP A 356 7.50 -6.59 11.94
CA ASP A 356 7.77 -5.27 11.36
C ASP A 356 6.71 -5.03 10.27
N ASP A 357 5.75 -4.15 10.53
CA ASP A 357 4.65 -3.89 9.61
C ASP A 357 5.07 -3.06 8.39
N SER A 358 6.30 -2.54 8.34
CA SER A 358 6.86 -1.98 7.10
C SER A 358 7.06 -3.03 6.01
N PHE A 359 7.06 -4.32 6.40
CA PHE A 359 6.96 -5.41 5.45
C PHE A 359 5.54 -5.58 4.92
N ALA A 360 5.42 -6.04 3.68
CA ALA A 360 4.18 -6.37 3.03
C ALA A 360 3.47 -7.49 3.81
N HIS A 361 2.22 -7.26 4.19
CA HIS A 361 1.43 -8.18 4.98
C HIS A 361 -0.03 -8.20 4.53
N GLU A 362 -0.68 -9.33 4.79
CA GLU A 362 -2.02 -9.66 4.32
C GLU A 362 -2.77 -10.44 5.41
N VAL A 363 -4.07 -10.21 5.56
CA VAL A 363 -4.86 -10.75 6.68
C VAL A 363 -6.11 -11.45 6.16
N TRP A 364 -6.41 -12.61 6.74
CA TRP A 364 -7.64 -13.37 6.49
C TRP A 364 -8.35 -13.67 7.81
N HIS A 365 -9.68 -13.58 7.78
CA HIS A 365 -10.55 -14.09 8.82
C HIS A 365 -11.60 -15.03 8.23
N GLU A 366 -11.26 -16.33 8.24
CA GLU A 366 -12.08 -17.42 7.69
C GLU A 366 -12.95 -18.10 8.77
N GLY A 367 -12.98 -17.52 9.97
CA GLY A 367 -13.83 -17.97 11.08
C GLY A 367 -15.28 -17.52 10.96
N ASP A 368 -16.09 -17.93 11.93
CA ASP A 368 -17.55 -17.74 11.99
C ASP A 368 -18.01 -16.71 13.05
N HIS A 369 -17.08 -16.20 13.85
CA HIS A 369 -17.34 -15.21 14.90
C HIS A 369 -16.64 -13.88 14.64
N LEU A 370 -17.07 -12.80 15.30
CA LEU A 370 -16.35 -11.53 15.27
C LEU A 370 -14.96 -11.71 15.89
N ARG A 371 -13.90 -11.38 15.14
CA ARG A 371 -12.51 -11.43 15.61
C ARG A 371 -12.09 -10.07 16.15
N ILE A 372 -11.55 -10.03 17.37
CA ILE A 372 -11.02 -8.81 17.97
C ILE A 372 -9.56 -9.05 18.40
N ILE A 373 -8.67 -8.15 17.95
CA ILE A 373 -7.25 -8.15 18.30
C ILE A 373 -6.88 -6.77 18.83
N LEU A 374 -6.14 -6.71 19.95
CA LEU A 374 -5.47 -5.49 20.36
C LEU A 374 -4.15 -5.35 19.59
N VAL A 375 -4.01 -4.23 18.90
CA VAL A 375 -2.84 -3.89 18.11
C VAL A 375 -2.14 -2.72 18.79
N VAL A 376 -0.87 -2.90 19.15
CA VAL A 376 -0.04 -1.83 19.70
C VAL A 376 1.22 -1.69 18.86
N ARG A 377 1.35 -0.56 18.18
CA ARG A 377 2.56 -0.19 17.45
C ARG A 377 3.54 0.42 18.45
N VAL A 378 4.73 -0.15 18.53
CA VAL A 378 5.82 0.30 19.39
C VAL A 378 7.02 0.72 18.56
N MET A 379 7.90 1.54 19.11
CA MET A 379 9.13 1.90 18.42
C MET A 379 10.06 0.70 18.28
N HIS A 380 10.75 0.63 17.14
CA HIS A 380 11.77 -0.38 16.89
C HIS A 380 12.82 -0.31 18.02
N PRO A 381 13.23 -1.45 18.62
CA PRO A 381 14.17 -1.44 19.76
C PRO A 381 15.53 -0.77 19.50
N ALA A 382 15.95 -0.65 18.23
CA ALA A 382 17.19 -0.01 17.81
C ALA A 382 17.01 1.46 17.42
N ALA A 383 15.77 1.97 17.42
CA ALA A 383 15.50 3.38 17.23
C ALA A 383 16.27 4.17 18.30
N THR A 384 16.97 5.22 17.94
CA THR A 384 17.62 6.11 18.91
C THR A 384 17.47 7.54 18.42
N ARG A 385 17.59 8.52 19.31
CA ARG A 385 17.53 9.93 18.92
C ARG A 385 18.61 10.26 17.88
N ASP A 386 19.82 9.72 18.04
CA ASP A 386 20.92 9.95 17.10
C ASP A 386 20.67 9.33 15.73
N LEU A 387 20.05 8.15 15.67
CA LEU A 387 19.69 7.50 14.41
C LEU A 387 18.55 8.25 13.70
N LEU A 388 17.48 8.55 14.43
CA LEU A 388 16.27 9.15 13.89
C LEU A 388 16.40 10.66 13.61
N GLY A 389 17.24 11.37 14.37
CA GLY A 389 17.57 12.77 14.11
C GLY A 389 18.26 12.95 12.75
N ARG A 390 19.06 11.97 12.32
CA ARG A 390 19.71 11.95 11.01
C ARG A 390 18.76 11.56 9.87
N ALA A 391 17.66 10.88 10.17
CA ALA A 391 16.71 10.40 9.16
C ALA A 391 15.98 11.51 8.38
N ARG A 392 15.96 12.76 8.88
CA ARG A 392 15.48 13.93 8.11
C ARG A 392 16.27 14.16 6.82
N SER A 393 17.49 13.61 6.72
CA SER A 393 18.41 13.80 5.59
C SER A 393 18.39 12.66 4.56
N THR A 394 17.76 11.51 4.86
CA THR A 394 17.96 10.27 4.09
C THR A 394 16.78 9.89 3.19
N THR A 395 15.61 10.53 3.35
CA THR A 395 14.44 10.19 2.53
C THR A 395 14.39 10.87 1.17
N LEU A 396 15.29 11.81 0.86
CA LEU A 396 15.59 12.34 -0.48
C LEU A 396 16.94 13.10 -0.44
N HIS A 397 17.83 12.83 -1.40
CA HIS A 397 18.81 13.84 -1.83
C HIS A 397 18.05 14.96 -2.55
N ASP A 398 18.51 16.20 -2.42
CA ASP A 398 18.01 17.31 -3.23
C ASP A 398 18.33 17.03 -4.72
N PRO A 399 17.32 16.97 -5.62
CA PRO A 399 17.57 16.76 -7.04
C PRO A 399 18.42 17.86 -7.70
N THR A 400 18.61 19.00 -7.04
CA THR A 400 19.48 20.09 -7.51
C THR A 400 20.95 19.89 -7.13
N GLU A 401 21.29 18.83 -6.39
CA GLU A 401 22.66 18.44 -6.03
C GLU A 401 23.29 17.40 -6.99
N LEU A 402 22.64 17.08 -8.13
CA LEU A 402 23.16 16.20 -9.20
C LEU A 402 23.49 16.95 -10.50
#